data_AF-A0A4S0VF38-F1
#
_entry.id   AF-A0A4S0VF38-F1
#
_cell.length_a   1.000
_cell.length_b   1.000
_cell.length_c   1.000
_cell.angle_alpha   90.00
_cell.angle_beta   90.00
_cell.angle_gamma   90.00
#
_symmetry.space_group_name_H-M   'P 1'
#
loop_
_entity.id
_entity.type
_entity.pdbx_description
1 polymer ?
#
loop_
_entity_poly.entity_id
_entity_poly.type
_entity_poly.pdbx_seq_one_letter_code
_entity_poly.pdbx_strand_id
1 'polypeptide(L)' 'MQIQVYEPLTGDVLTRADVANMKLPFEQGWDRWWVTDADGRVLGQHDNYQAADIQLRILQPLPLAA' A
#
# COMPACT_ATOMS: atom_id res chain seq x y z
N MET A 1 -7.34 -6.28 -4.48
CA MET A 1 -5.98 -5.71 -4.42
C MET A 1 -6.03 -4.44 -3.61
N GLN A 2 -4.99 -4.19 -2.82
CA GLN A 2 -4.89 -3.01 -1.95
C GLN A 2 -3.44 -2.57 -1.80
N ILE A 3 -3.25 -1.32 -1.36
CA ILE A 3 -1.94 -0.79 -0.99
C ILE A 3 -1.80 -0.87 0.52
N GLN A 4 -0.74 -1.53 0.95
CA GLN A 4 -0.30 -1.61 2.33
C GLN A 4 1.01 -0.85 2.50
N VAL A 5 1.26 -0.40 3.72
CA VAL A 5 2.45 0.31 4.13
C VAL A 5 3.20 -0.58 5.09
N TYR A 6 4.48 -0.78 4.84
CA TYR A 6 5.36 -1.52 5.73
C TYR A 6 6.22 -0.55 6.54
N GLU A 7 6.16 -0.69 7.86
CA GLU A 7 7.04 0.01 8.79
C GLU A 7 8.13 -0.95 9.28
N PRO A 8 9.41 -0.75 8.92
CA PRO A 8 10.47 -1.70 9.26
C PRO A 8 10.87 -1.68 10.73
N LEU A 9 10.60 -0.60 11.45
CA LEU A 9 11.00 -0.46 12.86
C LEU A 9 10.13 -1.33 13.77
N THR A 10 8.83 -1.34 13.51
CA THR A 10 7.83 -2.11 14.26
C THR A 10 7.54 -3.46 13.62
N GLY A 11 7.78 -3.60 12.31
CA GLY A 11 7.36 -4.74 11.52
C GLY A 11 5.88 -4.69 11.14
N ASP A 12 5.19 -3.57 11.39
CA ASP A 12 3.77 -3.43 11.13
C ASP A 12 3.46 -3.30 9.64
N VAL A 13 2.32 -3.91 9.25
CA VAL A 13 1.74 -3.79 7.91
C VAL A 13 0.40 -3.09 8.05
N LEU A 14 0.34 -1.83 7.62
CA LEU A 14 -0.82 -0.96 7.81
C LEU A 14 -1.56 -0.74 6.48
N THR A 15 -2.87 -0.55 6.53
CA THR A 15 -3.62 -0.12 5.34
C THR A 15 -3.55 1.40 5.18
N ARG A 16 -3.83 1.90 3.97
CA ARG A 16 -3.92 3.35 3.75
C ARG A 16 -4.93 4.03 4.69
N ALA A 17 -6.03 3.35 5.03
CA ALA A 17 -7.04 3.90 5.94
C ALA A 17 -6.51 4.02 7.36
N ASP A 18 -5.79 3.00 7.84
CA ASP A 18 -5.13 3.04 9.16
C ASP A 18 -4.17 4.22 9.23
N VAL A 19 -3.38 4.41 8.16
CA VAL A 19 -2.40 5.48 8.12
C VAL A 19 -3.03 6.87 7.95
N ALA A 20 -4.14 6.99 7.22
CA ALA A 20 -4.89 8.24 7.12
C ALA A 20 -5.59 8.62 8.44
N ASN A 21 -5.99 7.63 9.24
CA ASN A 21 -6.63 7.81 10.54
C ASN A 21 -5.63 7.98 11.69
N MET A 22 -4.40 7.51 11.53
CA MET A 22 -3.30 7.78 12.45
C MET A 22 -2.85 9.23 12.30
N LYS A 23 -3.38 10.12 13.16
CA LYS A 23 -2.67 11.37 13.48
C LYS A 23 -1.44 11.01 14.33
N LEU A 24 -0.24 11.39 13.86
CA LEU A 24 1.07 11.46 14.56
C LEU A 24 2.08 10.33 14.20
N PRO A 25 3.36 10.41 14.62
CA PRO A 25 4.46 10.88 13.79
C PRO A 25 5.50 9.75 13.66
N PHE A 26 5.48 9.00 12.57
CA PHE A 26 6.54 8.02 12.34
C PHE A 26 7.88 8.75 12.26
N GLU A 27 8.75 8.59 13.27
CA GLU A 27 10.03 9.30 13.37
C GLU A 27 10.93 9.08 12.15
N GLN A 28 10.73 7.95 11.46
CA GLN A 28 11.50 7.51 10.29
C GLN A 28 10.70 7.56 8.98
N GLY A 29 9.42 7.94 9.00
CA GLY A 29 8.55 7.88 7.83
C GLY A 29 8.19 6.45 7.42
N TRP A 30 7.76 6.25 6.16
CA TRP A 30 7.34 4.94 5.65
C TRP A 30 8.36 4.47 4.62
N ASP A 31 9.05 3.36 4.90
CA ASP A 31 10.13 2.87 4.02
C ASP A 31 9.61 2.18 2.75
N ARG A 32 8.44 1.54 2.80
CA ARG A 32 7.99 0.73 1.67
C ARG A 32 6.48 0.60 1.56
N TRP A 33 6.03 0.65 0.30
CA TRP A 33 4.65 0.51 -0.13
C TRP A 33 4.47 -0.80 -0.84
N TRP A 34 3.56 -1.64 -0.37
CA TRP A 34 3.29 -2.94 -0.94
C TRP A 34 1.95 -2.94 -1.65
N VAL A 35 1.91 -3.50 -2.85
CA VAL A 35 0.65 -3.82 -3.53
C VAL A 35 0.37 -5.29 -3.26
N THR A 36 -0.75 -5.58 -2.61
CA THR A 36 -1.16 -6.96 -2.29
C THR A 36 -2.46 -7.35 -3.00
N ASP A 37 -2.64 -8.64 -3.24
CA ASP A 37 -3.95 -9.18 -3.63
C ASP A 37 -4.92 -9.25 -2.43
N ALA A 38 -6.11 -9.81 -2.64
CA ALA A 38 -7.11 -9.92 -1.58
C ALA A 38 -6.71 -10.91 -0.46
N ASP A 39 -5.83 -11.86 -0.77
CA ASP A 39 -5.32 -12.88 0.15
C ASP A 39 -4.06 -12.40 0.90
N GLY A 40 -3.62 -11.16 0.65
CA GLY A 40 -2.45 -10.56 1.29
C GLY A 40 -1.12 -10.93 0.64
N ARG A 41 -1.12 -11.60 -0.52
CA ARG A 41 0.12 -11.92 -1.25
C ARG A 41 0.69 -10.65 -1.87
N VAL A 42 1.99 -10.42 -1.70
CA VAL A 42 2.71 -9.30 -2.29
C VAL A 42 2.84 -9.47 -3.81
N LEU A 43 2.29 -8.51 -4.53
CA LEU A 43 2.36 -8.38 -6.01
C LEU A 43 3.42 -7.36 -6.44
N GLY A 44 3.81 -6.44 -5.56
CA GLY A 44 4.82 -5.43 -5.85
C GLY A 44 5.23 -4.64 -4.60
N GLN A 45 6.43 -4.06 -4.65
CA GLN A 45 7.01 -3.25 -3.58
C GLN A 45 7.60 -1.97 -4.19
N HIS A 46 7.35 -0.82 -3.55
CA HIS A 46 7.75 0.49 -4.04
C HIS A 46 8.24 1.40 -2.93
N ASP A 47 9.11 2.33 -3.29
CA ASP A 47 9.68 3.31 -2.34
C ASP A 47 8.76 4.52 -2.13
N ASN A 48 7.69 4.65 -2.93
CA ASN A 48 6.72 5.74 -2.78
C ASN A 48 5.29 5.32 -3.16
N TYR A 49 4.31 6.06 -2.63
CA TYR A 49 2.89 5.81 -2.86
C TYR A 49 2.49 5.87 -4.33
N GLN A 50 3.02 6.84 -5.08
CA GLN A 50 2.58 7.11 -6.44
C GLN A 50 2.88 5.93 -7.38
N ALA A 51 4.04 5.29 -7.20
CA ALA A 51 4.39 4.07 -7.93
C ALA A 51 3.48 2.88 -7.56
N ALA A 52 3.18 2.71 -6.27
CA ALA A 52 2.24 1.67 -5.80
C ALA A 52 0.81 1.90 -6.33
N ASP A 53 0.34 3.16 -6.38
CA ASP A 53 -0.97 3.56 -6.92
C ASP A 53 -1.06 3.28 -8.43
N ILE A 54 -0.01 3.59 -9.20
CA ILE A 54 0.06 3.28 -10.63
C ILE A 54 -0.03 1.76 -10.86
N GLN A 55 0.75 0.95 -10.13
CA GLN A 55 0.66 -0.50 -10.26
C GLN A 55 -0.74 -1.01 -9.88
N LEU A 56 -1.33 -0.50 -8.79
CA LEU A 56 -2.68 -0.89 -8.39
C LEU A 56 -3.70 -0.62 -9.50
N ARG A 57 -3.63 0.55 -10.17
CA ARG A 57 -4.52 0.91 -11.29
C ARG A 57 -4.30 0.05 -12.53
N ILE A 58 -3.06 -0.36 -12.80
CA ILE A 58 -2.75 -1.28 -13.91
C ILE A 58 -3.33 -2.67 -13.64
N LEU A 59 -3.21 -3.13 -12.39
CA LEU A 59 -3.67 -4.46 -12.01
C LEU A 59 -5.17 -4.53 -11.77
N GLN A 60 -5.83 -3.41 -11.43
CA GLN A 60 -7.28 -3.32 -11.39
C GLN A 60 -7.82 -3.36 -12.83
N PRO A 61 -8.49 -4.45 -13.25
CA PRO A 61 -9.16 -4.44 -14.54
C PRO A 61 -10.16 -3.28 -14.50
N LEU A 62 -10.09 -2.40 -15.51
CA LEU A 62 -11.13 -1.41 -15.75
C LEU A 62 -12.48 -2.14 -15.66
N PRO A 63 -13.48 -1.61 -14.93
CA PRO A 63 -14.81 -2.16 -15.04
C PRO A 63 -15.20 -2.02 -16.52
N LEU A 64 -15.17 -3.15 -17.23
CA LEU A 64 -15.80 -3.26 -18.54
C LEU A 64 -17.27 -2.94 -18.26
N ALA A 65 -17.68 -1.72 -18.61
CA ALA A 65 -19.05 -1.27 -18.47
C ALA A 65 -19.94 -2.32 -19.16
N ALA A 66 -20.81 -2.94 -18.37
CA ALA A 66 -21.83 -3.88 -18.82
C ALA A 66 -22.99 -3.16 -19.50
#